data_AF-A0AAV0REB5-F1
#
_entry.id   AF-A0AAV0REB5-F1
#
_cell.length_a   1.000
_cell.length_b   1.000
_cell.length_c   1.000
_cell.angle_alpha   90.00
_cell.angle_beta   90.00
_cell.angle_gamma   90.00
#
_symmetry.space_group_name_H-M   'P 1'
#
loop_
_entity.id
_entity.type
_entity.pdbx_description
1 polymer ?
#
loop_
_entity_poly.entity_id
_entity_poly.type
_entity_poly.pdbx_seq_one_letter_code
_entity_poly.pdbx_strand_id
1 'polypeptide(L)'
;MSPEASPTHLRRHFPSPFLLRRSSFSAVVGSCRFPSVRFPHCHPSQLLRLVSSPPSFLPATTTDFRGRPTKIPAILEQEAQETVDPPPGSPVKIVAVVGGGSVSPLKSATWEEVMLHTAKRLKWVDEAYEMLVFTDELEESDAGRTKILETELESADILLVVAVTNQASIDWIQNKGKLVPNVICFDSSSKLVNKLGGTDVQKESKDVVETVAEAWSRHNTDDIRFCLLVVINAYIRPVPILKNLRSKGFSTLTCMVKNCGSQILDCLFDPNCRKALQCLNRCSPVDQVCNYRCIASYESPKLEAFSLCVLQKHNCLELDAKIPEKPSVDPMAAFRGQEMTHEIAEDLFVGWLGKLEWSWRVVAGQNPAYDQFPCQYQLFYRGKAKGSFWYEPVFQVKTLEGGAMVWRRRKYRVKRDKLPGTFNFSVLDNGVVSNEFWTIVDVCDELTWGLFHYKGAARVAGQSYTGAVLVSPDGRFPSEKERKRVASALEKCGIKEWELFEVDNCSCHDPPLGIPDGSALHSAIDVRDLKLASN
;
A
#
# COMPACT_ATOMS: atom_id res chain seq x y z
N MET A 1 27.84 -15.78 -79.68
CA MET A 1 26.47 -15.34 -79.98
C MET A 1 26.12 -14.23 -79.00
N SER A 2 26.22 -12.98 -79.48
CA SER A 2 25.55 -11.77 -78.94
C SER A 2 24.06 -11.79 -79.32
N PRO A 3 23.17 -10.84 -78.92
CA PRO A 3 23.42 -9.51 -78.33
C PRO A 3 22.56 -9.14 -77.08
N GLU A 4 23.05 -8.28 -76.17
CA GLU A 4 22.81 -6.82 -75.97
C GLU A 4 21.36 -6.47 -75.52
N ALA A 5 21.07 -5.52 -74.61
CA ALA A 5 21.71 -4.23 -74.35
C ALA A 5 21.38 -3.64 -72.94
N SER A 6 22.28 -2.77 -72.44
CA SER A 6 22.05 -1.66 -71.47
C SER A 6 21.66 -0.37 -72.26
N PRO A 7 21.60 0.91 -71.76
CA PRO A 7 21.96 1.52 -70.45
C PRO A 7 20.92 2.59 -69.95
N THR A 8 20.99 3.26 -68.78
CA THR A 8 21.79 4.49 -68.54
C THR A 8 21.60 5.08 -67.13
N HIS A 9 22.69 5.71 -66.65
CA HIS A 9 22.85 6.58 -65.47
C HIS A 9 22.24 7.98 -65.63
N LEU A 10 21.89 8.63 -64.51
CA LEU A 10 22.20 10.06 -64.29
C LEU A 10 22.25 10.45 -62.79
N ARG A 11 23.44 10.85 -62.34
CA ARG A 11 23.71 11.71 -61.18
C ARG A 11 23.74 13.17 -61.64
N ARG A 12 23.30 14.12 -60.80
CA ARG A 12 23.85 15.50 -60.59
C ARG A 12 23.00 16.22 -59.54
N HIS A 13 23.55 16.54 -58.37
CA HIS A 13 24.19 17.80 -57.96
C HIS A 13 23.22 18.89 -57.46
N PHE A 14 23.50 19.33 -56.21
CA PHE A 14 23.06 20.52 -55.46
C PHE A 14 22.79 21.79 -56.30
N PRO A 15 21.89 22.70 -55.86
CA PRO A 15 22.30 23.77 -54.94
C PRO A 15 21.25 24.24 -53.90
N SER A 16 21.73 24.66 -52.73
CA SER A 16 21.15 25.78 -51.94
C SER A 16 21.72 27.08 -52.56
N PRO A 17 21.09 28.30 -52.54
CA PRO A 17 21.06 29.12 -51.31
C PRO A 17 20.01 30.29 -51.24
N PHE A 18 20.09 31.08 -50.13
CA PHE A 18 19.51 32.43 -49.82
C PHE A 18 17.99 32.57 -49.57
N LEU A 19 17.46 33.47 -48.72
CA LEU A 19 17.82 34.18 -47.48
C LEU A 19 16.65 35.17 -47.16
N LEU A 20 16.49 35.56 -45.88
CA LEU A 20 15.89 36.81 -45.33
C LEU A 20 14.37 36.94 -45.11
N ARG A 21 13.96 36.89 -43.83
CA ARG A 21 13.63 38.04 -42.93
C ARG A 21 13.11 37.50 -41.59
N ARG A 22 13.87 37.59 -40.48
CA ARG A 22 13.91 38.68 -39.47
C ARG A 22 12.55 39.17 -38.96
N SER A 23 12.22 38.78 -37.72
CA SER A 23 11.94 39.72 -36.63
C SER A 23 12.04 39.02 -35.26
N SER A 24 12.98 39.53 -34.47
CA SER A 24 13.38 39.24 -33.09
C SER A 24 12.37 39.73 -32.04
N PHE A 25 12.33 39.13 -30.85
CA PHE A 25 12.51 39.85 -29.56
C PHE A 25 12.64 38.89 -28.35
N SER A 26 13.81 38.99 -27.70
CA SER A 26 14.15 38.88 -26.26
C SER A 26 13.43 37.87 -25.34
N ALA A 27 14.20 36.96 -24.75
CA ALA A 27 13.93 36.46 -23.39
C ALA A 27 15.25 36.19 -22.65
N VAL A 28 15.31 36.74 -21.45
CA VAL A 28 16.44 36.91 -20.55
C VAL A 28 16.83 35.59 -19.89
N VAL A 29 18.12 35.25 -19.93
CA VAL A 29 18.71 34.17 -19.12
C VAL A 29 18.87 34.65 -17.69
N GLY A 30 17.90 34.32 -16.85
CA GLY A 30 17.92 34.55 -15.40
C GLY A 30 18.47 33.34 -14.65
N SER A 31 19.73 33.41 -14.26
CA SER A 31 20.37 32.53 -13.27
C SER A 31 19.79 32.84 -11.88
N CYS A 32 19.03 31.92 -11.29
CA CYS A 32 18.64 31.99 -9.87
C CYS A 32 19.58 31.16 -9.00
N ARG A 33 20.31 31.89 -8.15
CA ARG A 33 21.24 31.42 -7.12
C ARG A 33 20.48 30.72 -5.98
N PHE A 34 20.96 29.56 -5.57
CA PHE A 34 20.66 28.99 -4.25
C PHE A 34 21.59 29.61 -3.19
N PRO A 35 21.09 29.96 -1.98
CA PRO A 35 21.94 30.49 -0.93
C PRO A 35 22.82 29.39 -0.31
N SER A 36 24.13 29.65 -0.37
CA SER A 36 25.21 28.93 0.31
C SER A 36 25.07 29.05 1.83
N VAL A 37 24.79 27.94 2.51
CA VAL A 37 24.98 27.83 3.97
C VAL A 37 26.38 27.31 4.24
N ARG A 38 27.18 28.12 4.94
CA ARG A 38 28.55 27.82 5.38
C ARG A 38 28.52 26.78 6.50
N PHE A 39 29.27 25.70 6.34
CA PHE A 39 29.73 24.85 7.44
C PHE A 39 31.23 25.11 7.67
N PRO A 40 31.69 25.29 8.92
CA PRO A 40 33.10 25.53 9.18
C PRO A 40 33.90 24.23 9.04
N HIS A 41 35.01 24.34 8.31
CA HIS A 41 36.08 23.36 8.24
C HIS A 41 36.72 23.11 9.61
N CYS A 42 37.06 21.86 9.89
CA CYS A 42 38.13 21.53 10.82
C CYS A 42 38.89 20.31 10.28
N HIS A 43 40.17 20.51 9.94
CA HIS A 43 41.13 19.46 9.56
C HIS A 43 42.05 19.14 10.77
N PRO A 44 42.76 18.00 10.76
CA PRO A 44 43.16 17.24 11.95
C PRO A 44 44.66 17.34 12.30
N SER A 45 44.97 17.18 13.59
CA SER A 45 46.30 16.97 14.21
C SER A 45 46.08 17.03 15.73
N GLN A 46 46.63 16.24 16.67
CA GLN A 46 47.71 15.25 16.82
C GLN A 46 47.31 14.40 18.06
N LEU A 47 47.36 13.06 18.04
CA LEU A 47 48.48 12.21 18.49
C LEU A 47 49.07 12.53 19.88
N LEU A 48 48.84 11.62 20.86
CA LEU A 48 49.77 11.08 21.88
C LEU A 48 48.97 10.29 22.95
N ARG A 49 48.91 8.95 22.90
CA ARG A 49 49.71 7.96 23.66
C ARG A 49 49.86 8.22 25.18
N LEU A 50 49.33 7.30 25.99
CA LEU A 50 49.97 6.57 27.13
C LEU A 50 48.85 5.82 27.92
N VAL A 51 48.70 4.49 27.77
CA VAL A 51 49.32 3.38 28.54
C VAL A 51 48.63 3.06 29.88
N SER A 52 48.36 1.74 30.05
CA SER A 52 48.19 0.91 31.26
C SER A 52 46.90 0.97 32.12
N SER A 53 46.06 -0.07 31.94
CA SER A 53 45.54 -1.11 32.87
C SER A 53 45.16 -0.80 34.36
N PRO A 54 44.33 -1.65 35.02
CA PRO A 54 43.11 -1.30 35.76
C PRO A 54 43.31 -1.12 37.28
N PRO A 55 42.27 -0.71 38.05
CA PRO A 55 41.65 -1.69 38.96
C PRO A 55 40.16 -1.45 39.37
N SER A 56 39.54 -2.57 39.75
CA SER A 56 38.67 -2.79 40.93
C SER A 56 37.26 -2.18 41.09
N PHE A 57 36.39 -3.13 41.44
CA PHE A 57 35.04 -3.10 42.00
C PHE A 57 34.74 -2.12 43.16
N LEU A 58 33.42 -1.87 43.28
CA LEU A 58 32.59 -1.39 44.42
C LEU A 58 32.12 0.09 44.32
N PRO A 59 30.98 0.46 44.96
CA PRO A 59 29.62 0.19 44.49
C PRO A 59 28.78 1.48 44.34
N ALA A 60 27.54 1.29 43.88
CA ALA A 60 26.53 2.29 43.58
C ALA A 60 26.45 3.52 44.51
N THR A 61 26.44 4.71 43.90
CA THR A 61 25.77 5.89 44.45
C THR A 61 24.78 6.42 43.43
N THR A 62 23.51 6.36 43.81
CA THR A 62 22.35 6.91 43.13
C THR A 62 22.51 8.42 42.93
N THR A 63 22.59 8.87 41.68
CA THR A 63 22.39 10.27 41.31
C THR A 63 21.12 10.39 40.49
N ASP A 64 20.21 11.17 41.06
CA ASP A 64 18.86 11.47 40.64
C ASP A 64 18.86 12.28 39.33
N PHE A 65 18.74 11.61 38.20
CA PHE A 65 18.47 12.25 36.91
C PHE A 65 16.95 12.50 36.81
N ARG A 66 16.51 13.68 37.23
CA ARG A 66 15.21 14.24 36.85
C ARG A 66 15.19 14.54 35.35
N GLY A 67 15.00 13.51 34.54
CA GLY A 67 14.60 13.61 33.15
C GLY A 67 13.12 14.00 33.09
N ARG A 68 12.84 15.13 32.44
CA ARG A 68 11.48 15.60 32.12
C ARG A 68 10.75 14.49 31.33
N PRO A 69 9.60 13.96 31.80
CA PRO A 69 8.92 12.91 31.07
C PRO A 69 8.36 13.49 29.76
N THR A 70 8.83 12.96 28.64
CA THR A 70 8.24 13.17 27.32
C THR A 70 6.82 12.61 27.38
N LYS A 71 5.82 13.49 27.20
CA LYS A 71 4.41 13.09 27.18
C LYS A 71 4.19 12.09 26.04
N ILE A 72 3.87 10.86 26.42
CA ILE A 72 3.34 9.82 25.53
C ILE A 72 1.93 10.25 25.14
N PRO A 73 1.57 10.38 23.85
CA PRO A 73 0.17 10.53 23.47
C PRO A 73 -0.56 9.22 23.80
N ALA A 74 -1.48 9.27 24.77
CA ALA A 74 -2.38 8.17 25.08
C ALA A 74 -3.38 8.05 23.92
N ILE A 75 -3.24 7.01 23.09
CA ILE A 75 -4.20 6.70 22.03
C ILE A 75 -5.45 6.12 22.69
N LEU A 76 -6.52 6.93 22.75
CA LEU A 76 -7.89 6.55 23.11
C LEU A 76 -7.99 5.56 24.30
N GLU A 77 -7.74 6.05 25.52
CA GLU A 77 -8.44 5.51 26.69
C GLU A 77 -9.86 6.06 26.67
N GLN A 78 -10.77 5.37 25.98
CA GLN A 78 -12.17 5.44 26.38
C GLN A 78 -12.35 4.36 27.44
N GLU A 79 -12.53 4.79 28.70
CA GLU A 79 -13.27 3.97 29.66
C GLU A 79 -14.59 3.60 28.97
N ALA A 80 -14.88 2.30 28.91
CA ALA A 80 -16.12 1.81 28.34
C ALA A 80 -17.29 2.34 29.17
N GLN A 81 -17.80 3.51 28.80
CA GLN A 81 -19.07 4.01 29.29
C GLN A 81 -20.14 3.19 28.58
N GLU A 82 -20.97 2.49 29.35
CA GLU A 82 -22.13 1.74 28.87
C GLU A 82 -23.16 2.71 28.26
N THR A 83 -22.88 3.24 27.08
CA THR A 83 -23.91 3.70 26.16
C THR A 83 -24.42 2.48 25.44
N VAL A 84 -25.73 2.26 25.43
CA VAL A 84 -26.40 1.16 24.71
C VAL A 84 -25.86 1.12 23.29
N ASP A 85 -24.99 0.15 23.00
CA ASP A 85 -24.42 -0.02 21.66
C ASP A 85 -25.58 -0.16 20.67
N PRO A 86 -25.63 0.65 19.59
CA PRO A 86 -26.63 0.45 18.56
C PRO A 86 -26.51 -0.99 18.03
N PRO A 87 -27.64 -1.67 17.77
CA PRO A 87 -27.61 -3.06 17.38
C PRO A 87 -26.72 -3.24 16.14
N PRO A 88 -25.92 -4.33 16.10
CA PRO A 88 -25.12 -4.63 14.92
C PRO A 88 -26.02 -4.68 13.68
N GLY A 89 -25.66 -3.88 12.66
CA GLY A 89 -26.45 -3.73 11.44
C GLY A 89 -27.34 -2.49 11.38
N SER A 90 -27.24 -1.53 12.32
CA SER A 90 -27.84 -0.21 12.08
C SER A 90 -27.20 0.43 10.84
N PRO A 91 -28.01 0.92 9.89
CA PRO A 91 -27.51 1.52 8.66
C PRO A 91 -26.69 2.76 9.00
N VAL A 92 -25.59 2.95 8.30
CA VAL A 92 -24.81 4.19 8.34
C VAL A 92 -24.93 4.84 6.98
N LYS A 93 -25.45 6.06 6.95
CA LYS A 93 -25.72 6.80 5.73
C LYS A 93 -24.71 7.93 5.56
N ILE A 94 -23.96 7.85 4.48
CA ILE A 94 -22.95 8.82 4.07
C ILE A 94 -23.44 9.51 2.80
N VAL A 95 -23.51 10.83 2.82
CA VAL A 95 -23.74 11.63 1.61
C VAL A 95 -22.43 12.31 1.25
N ALA A 96 -21.91 12.01 0.08
CA ALA A 96 -20.71 12.63 -0.46
C ALA A 96 -21.08 13.66 -1.54
N VAL A 97 -20.55 14.87 -1.40
CA VAL A 97 -20.65 15.94 -2.41
C VAL A 97 -19.25 16.25 -2.91
N VAL A 98 -19.03 16.08 -4.22
CA VAL A 98 -17.74 16.30 -4.86
C VAL A 98 -17.79 17.47 -5.83
N GLY A 99 -16.68 18.21 -5.99
CA GLY A 99 -16.56 19.22 -7.03
C GLY A 99 -16.78 18.65 -8.42
N GLY A 100 -17.73 19.19 -9.20
CA GLY A 100 -18.03 18.77 -10.57
C GLY A 100 -16.79 18.81 -11.47
N GLY A 101 -16.50 17.69 -12.13
CA GLY A 101 -15.30 17.54 -12.98
C GLY A 101 -13.95 17.65 -12.25
N SER A 102 -13.94 17.71 -10.92
CA SER A 102 -12.70 17.87 -10.15
C SER A 102 -11.82 16.61 -10.24
N VAL A 103 -10.52 16.84 -10.40
CA VAL A 103 -9.52 15.79 -10.59
C VAL A 103 -8.89 15.44 -9.25
N SER A 104 -8.84 14.15 -8.93
CA SER A 104 -8.20 13.63 -7.73
C SER A 104 -6.67 13.47 -7.92
N PRO A 105 -5.88 13.38 -6.83
CA PRO A 105 -4.46 13.06 -6.90
C PRO A 105 -4.18 11.61 -7.34
N LEU A 106 -5.22 10.77 -7.52
CA LEU A 106 -5.11 9.35 -7.87
C LEU A 106 -5.02 9.17 -9.39
N LYS A 107 -3.82 9.41 -9.95
CA LYS A 107 -3.51 9.29 -11.39
C LYS A 107 -4.57 9.90 -12.32
N SER A 108 -5.08 11.08 -11.95
CA SER A 108 -6.06 11.87 -12.72
C SER A 108 -7.47 11.29 -12.83
N ALA A 109 -7.85 10.30 -12.01
CA ALA A 109 -9.26 9.92 -11.85
C ALA A 109 -10.07 11.09 -11.28
N THR A 110 -11.36 11.21 -11.63
CA THR A 110 -12.20 12.26 -11.02
C THR A 110 -12.55 11.91 -9.58
N TRP A 111 -12.79 12.91 -8.74
CA TRP A 111 -13.25 12.65 -7.37
C TRP A 111 -14.58 11.90 -7.32
N GLU A 112 -15.46 12.08 -8.33
CA GLU A 112 -16.70 11.32 -8.45
C GLU A 112 -16.42 9.82 -8.63
N GLU A 113 -15.53 9.46 -9.56
CA GLU A 113 -15.14 8.06 -9.79
C GLU A 113 -14.53 7.43 -8.53
N VAL A 114 -13.66 8.18 -7.83
CA VAL A 114 -13.02 7.72 -6.59
C VAL A 114 -14.07 7.51 -5.50
N MET A 115 -14.99 8.44 -5.28
CA MET A 115 -16.02 8.31 -4.24
C MET A 115 -17.02 7.21 -4.55
N LEU A 116 -17.43 7.03 -5.81
CA LEU A 116 -18.28 5.90 -6.22
C LEU A 116 -17.58 4.55 -5.99
N HIS A 117 -16.28 4.50 -6.28
CA HIS A 117 -15.47 3.33 -5.99
C HIS A 117 -15.33 3.07 -4.48
N THR A 118 -15.08 4.10 -3.67
CA THR A 118 -15.06 4.01 -2.20
C THR A 118 -16.41 3.52 -1.65
N ALA A 119 -17.53 4.02 -2.17
CA ALA A 119 -18.87 3.58 -1.77
C ALA A 119 -19.06 2.07 -1.97
N LYS A 120 -18.64 1.52 -3.11
CA LYS A 120 -18.65 0.06 -3.37
C LYS A 120 -17.80 -0.70 -2.36
N ARG A 121 -16.63 -0.17 -1.99
CA ARG A 121 -15.66 -0.82 -1.09
C ARG A 121 -16.02 -0.71 0.40
N LEU A 122 -16.84 0.26 0.80
CA LEU A 122 -17.35 0.34 2.17
C LEU A 122 -18.27 -0.84 2.50
N LYS A 123 -19.07 -1.31 1.53
CA LYS A 123 -19.92 -2.50 1.68
C LYS A 123 -19.16 -3.80 1.91
N TRP A 124 -17.85 -3.81 1.59
CA TRP A 124 -17.00 -4.95 1.91
C TRP A 124 -16.70 -5.07 3.40
N VAL A 125 -16.81 -3.96 4.13
CA VAL A 125 -16.63 -3.90 5.58
C VAL A 125 -17.96 -4.19 6.28
N ASP A 126 -19.03 -3.53 5.85
CA ASP A 126 -20.38 -3.72 6.38
C ASP A 126 -21.40 -3.36 5.30
N GLU A 127 -22.30 -4.30 4.96
CA GLU A 127 -23.36 -4.08 3.95
C GLU A 127 -24.38 -3.02 4.38
N ALA A 128 -24.46 -2.72 5.68
CA ALA A 128 -25.31 -1.65 6.21
C ALA A 128 -24.71 -0.24 5.98
N TYR A 129 -23.49 -0.13 5.44
CA TYR A 129 -22.93 1.16 5.03
C TYR A 129 -23.46 1.56 3.66
N GLU A 130 -24.18 2.67 3.63
CA GLU A 130 -24.70 3.27 2.42
C GLU A 130 -23.98 4.60 2.18
N MET A 131 -23.37 4.74 1.00
CA MET A 131 -22.73 5.97 0.57
C MET A 131 -23.32 6.40 -0.77
N LEU A 132 -23.90 7.59 -0.80
CA LEU A 132 -24.45 8.23 -2.00
C LEU A 132 -23.51 9.34 -2.45
N VAL A 133 -23.25 9.43 -3.75
CA VAL A 133 -22.29 10.39 -4.31
C VAL A 133 -23.01 11.35 -5.25
N PHE A 134 -22.82 12.64 -5.00
CA PHE A 134 -23.37 13.75 -5.77
C PHE A 134 -22.25 14.70 -6.19
N THR A 135 -22.44 15.39 -7.30
CA THR A 135 -21.59 16.51 -7.71
C THR A 135 -22.15 17.81 -7.12
N ASP A 136 -21.31 18.85 -7.02
CA ASP A 136 -21.69 20.18 -6.55
C ASP A 136 -22.31 21.08 -7.63
N GLU A 137 -22.60 20.50 -8.81
CA GLU A 137 -23.33 21.10 -9.93
C GLU A 137 -24.83 21.18 -9.63
N LEU A 138 -25.18 22.09 -8.72
CA LEU A 138 -26.55 22.30 -8.22
C LEU A 138 -27.35 23.26 -9.14
N GLU A 139 -27.39 23.00 -10.45
CA GLU A 139 -28.10 23.86 -11.42
C GLU A 139 -29.63 23.69 -11.37
N GLU A 140 -30.37 24.76 -11.69
CA GLU A 140 -31.85 24.80 -11.70
C GLU A 140 -32.48 23.78 -12.68
N SER A 141 -31.75 23.38 -13.73
CA SER A 141 -32.22 22.38 -14.71
C SER A 141 -32.28 20.95 -14.16
N ASP A 142 -31.69 20.69 -12.99
CA ASP A 142 -31.76 19.40 -12.29
C ASP A 142 -32.37 19.55 -10.88
N ALA A 143 -33.46 20.31 -10.79
CA ALA A 143 -34.23 20.49 -9.54
C ALA A 143 -34.64 19.16 -8.88
N GLY A 144 -34.76 18.08 -9.66
CA GLY A 144 -35.01 16.73 -9.16
C GLY A 144 -33.84 16.19 -8.34
N ARG A 145 -32.61 16.24 -8.86
CA ARG A 145 -31.40 15.75 -8.16
C ARG A 145 -31.09 16.56 -6.91
N THR A 146 -31.25 17.88 -6.95
CA THR A 146 -31.09 18.73 -5.77
C THR A 146 -32.09 18.37 -4.67
N LYS A 147 -33.36 18.11 -5.03
CA LYS A 147 -34.38 17.68 -4.06
C LYS A 147 -34.08 16.31 -3.47
N ILE A 148 -33.56 15.37 -4.27
CA ILE A 148 -33.09 14.06 -3.77
C ILE A 148 -31.97 14.30 -2.77
N LEU A 149 -30.93 15.03 -3.14
CA LEU A 149 -29.81 15.34 -2.25
C LEU A 149 -30.28 15.96 -0.92
N GLU A 150 -31.19 16.92 -0.94
CA GLU A 150 -31.77 17.50 0.28
C GLU A 150 -32.46 16.44 1.15
N THR A 151 -33.27 15.57 0.54
CA THR A 151 -33.97 14.47 1.24
C THR A 151 -32.97 13.49 1.85
N GLU A 152 -31.90 13.15 1.14
CA GLU A 152 -30.88 12.22 1.62
C GLU A 152 -30.09 12.81 2.80
N LEU A 153 -29.82 14.11 2.79
CA LEU A 153 -29.10 14.81 3.87
C LEU A 153 -29.87 14.87 5.19
N GLU A 154 -31.20 14.90 5.18
CA GLU A 154 -32.03 14.93 6.40
C GLU A 154 -31.83 13.69 7.29
N SER A 155 -31.37 12.59 6.70
CA SER A 155 -31.13 11.31 7.38
C SER A 155 -29.67 10.86 7.31
N ALA A 156 -28.76 11.73 6.87
CA ALA A 156 -27.34 11.40 6.75
C ALA A 156 -26.65 11.45 8.12
N ASP A 157 -25.82 10.46 8.40
CA ASP A 157 -24.94 10.45 9.58
C ASP A 157 -23.64 11.22 9.32
N ILE A 158 -23.16 11.17 8.06
CA ILE A 158 -21.93 11.81 7.59
C ILE A 158 -22.19 12.57 6.30
N LEU A 159 -21.78 13.83 6.25
CA LEU A 159 -21.63 14.61 5.03
C LEU A 159 -20.14 14.73 4.71
N LEU A 160 -19.73 14.06 3.64
CA LEU A 160 -18.37 14.14 3.10
C LEU A 160 -18.34 15.15 1.96
N VAL A 161 -17.51 16.19 2.06
CA VAL A 161 -17.35 17.21 1.04
C VAL A 161 -15.94 17.16 0.47
N VAL A 162 -15.79 16.99 -0.83
CA VAL A 162 -14.47 16.83 -1.47
C VAL A 162 -14.32 17.77 -2.66
N ALA A 163 -13.22 18.52 -2.71
CA ALA A 163 -12.90 19.41 -3.83
C ALA A 163 -13.97 20.46 -4.20
N VAL A 164 -14.84 20.84 -3.26
CA VAL A 164 -15.88 21.86 -3.51
C VAL A 164 -15.29 23.26 -3.30
N THR A 165 -15.31 24.05 -4.37
CA THR A 165 -14.74 25.41 -4.39
C THR A 165 -15.69 26.48 -4.94
N ASN A 166 -16.80 26.08 -5.58
CA ASN A 166 -17.80 27.00 -6.10
C ASN A 166 -18.54 27.73 -4.96
N GLN A 167 -18.68 29.05 -5.05
CA GLN A 167 -19.28 29.85 -3.98
C GLN A 167 -20.75 29.52 -3.72
N ALA A 168 -21.55 29.28 -4.76
CA ALA A 168 -22.96 28.92 -4.59
C ALA A 168 -23.12 27.57 -3.89
N SER A 169 -22.30 26.59 -4.26
CA SER A 169 -22.29 25.27 -3.62
C SER A 169 -21.78 25.34 -2.18
N ILE A 170 -20.78 26.17 -1.89
CA ILE A 170 -20.31 26.43 -0.52
C ILE A 170 -21.46 26.98 0.34
N ASP A 171 -22.16 28.01 -0.13
CA ASP A 171 -23.24 28.65 0.62
C ASP A 171 -24.40 27.67 0.85
N TRP A 172 -24.72 26.85 -0.15
CA TRP A 172 -25.75 25.80 -0.03
C TRP A 172 -25.35 24.72 0.99
N ILE A 173 -24.11 24.20 0.92
CA ILE A 173 -23.60 23.19 1.84
C ILE A 173 -23.56 23.73 3.28
N GLN A 174 -23.10 24.97 3.48
CA GLN A 174 -23.10 25.58 4.80
C GLN A 174 -24.51 25.72 5.39
N ASN A 175 -25.52 25.94 4.56
CA ASN A 175 -26.89 26.06 5.03
C ASN A 175 -27.50 24.69 5.36
N LYS A 176 -27.41 23.74 4.44
CA LYS A 176 -28.07 22.42 4.55
C LYS A 176 -27.28 21.44 5.42
N GLY A 177 -25.95 21.50 5.39
CA GLY A 177 -25.06 20.65 6.19
C GLY A 177 -25.13 20.90 7.71
N LYS A 178 -25.82 21.95 8.17
CA LYS A 178 -26.08 22.18 9.59
C LYS A 178 -26.80 21.02 10.27
N LEU A 179 -27.68 20.34 9.52
CA LEU A 179 -28.52 19.24 10.02
C LEU A 179 -27.72 17.95 10.24
N VAL A 180 -26.60 17.78 9.54
CA VAL A 180 -25.82 16.54 9.58
C VAL A 180 -24.81 16.59 10.74
N PRO A 181 -24.81 15.66 11.71
CA PRO A 181 -23.93 15.74 12.88
C PRO A 181 -22.44 15.72 12.56
N ASN A 182 -22.03 14.93 11.56
CA ASN A 182 -20.64 14.78 11.15
C ASN A 182 -20.44 15.34 9.74
N VAL A 183 -19.67 16.42 9.60
CA VAL A 183 -19.34 17.06 8.33
C VAL A 183 -17.82 17.08 8.19
N ILE A 184 -17.30 16.51 7.10
CA ILE A 184 -15.86 16.46 6.87
C ILE A 184 -15.57 16.93 5.46
N CYS A 185 -14.69 17.92 5.38
CA CYS A 185 -14.32 18.60 4.15
C CYS A 185 -12.84 18.30 3.85
N PHE A 186 -12.58 17.80 2.65
CA PHE A 186 -11.24 17.55 2.13
C PHE A 186 -11.03 18.28 0.81
N ASP A 187 -9.83 18.83 0.63
CA ASP A 187 -9.41 19.53 -0.59
C ASP A 187 -10.42 20.61 -1.06
N SER A 188 -11.26 21.09 -0.13
CA SER A 188 -12.38 21.99 -0.38
C SER A 188 -12.06 23.39 0.16
N SER A 189 -12.93 24.36 -0.14
CA SER A 189 -12.79 25.72 0.36
C SER A 189 -12.64 25.79 1.89
N SER A 190 -11.72 26.62 2.37
CA SER A 190 -11.49 26.86 3.80
C SER A 190 -12.67 27.51 4.54
N LYS A 191 -13.71 27.95 3.79
CA LYS A 191 -14.98 28.43 4.36
C LYS A 191 -15.85 27.28 4.88
N LEU A 192 -15.65 26.06 4.39
CA LEU A 192 -16.36 24.88 4.88
C LEU A 192 -15.66 24.37 6.14
N VAL A 193 -16.42 24.22 7.21
CA VAL A 193 -15.89 23.88 8.54
C VAL A 193 -16.23 22.43 8.86
N ASN A 194 -15.23 21.68 9.35
CA ASN A 194 -15.43 20.32 9.82
C ASN A 194 -16.21 20.32 11.13
N LYS A 195 -17.18 19.42 11.24
CA LYS A 195 -18.02 19.20 12.40
C LYS A 195 -17.98 17.71 12.75
N LEU A 196 -17.69 17.36 13.99
CA LEU A 196 -17.66 15.96 14.44
C LEU A 196 -18.45 15.84 15.73
N GLY A 197 -19.34 14.85 15.81
CA GLY A 197 -20.25 14.71 16.95
C GLY A 197 -21.16 15.93 17.15
N GLY A 198 -21.51 16.63 16.07
CA GLY A 198 -22.35 17.84 16.12
C GLY A 198 -21.63 19.11 16.59
N THR A 199 -20.33 19.05 16.90
CA THR A 199 -19.55 20.19 17.37
C THR A 199 -18.52 20.60 16.33
N ASP A 200 -18.40 21.91 16.08
CA ASP A 200 -17.36 22.45 15.20
C ASP A 200 -16.00 22.04 15.75
N VAL A 201 -15.15 21.50 14.89
CA VAL A 201 -13.84 20.99 15.30
C VAL A 201 -12.93 22.18 15.64
N GLN A 202 -12.94 22.61 16.91
CA GLN A 202 -11.94 23.49 17.50
C GLN A 202 -11.21 22.74 18.63
N LYS A 203 -9.97 22.34 18.37
CA LYS A 203 -8.97 21.75 19.30
C LYS A 203 -9.33 20.46 20.06
N GLU A 204 -10.59 20.10 20.30
CA GLU A 204 -10.96 19.00 21.23
C GLU A 204 -11.11 17.62 20.58
N SER A 205 -11.05 17.49 19.25
CA SER A 205 -10.96 16.18 18.54
C SER A 205 -9.64 16.00 17.80
N LYS A 206 -8.52 16.45 18.39
CA LYS A 206 -7.20 16.43 17.74
C LYS A 206 -6.82 15.06 17.17
N ASP A 207 -6.99 14.00 17.94
CA ASP A 207 -6.44 12.69 17.56
C ASP A 207 -7.17 12.05 16.37
N VAL A 208 -8.51 12.11 16.35
CA VAL A 208 -9.31 11.61 15.23
C VAL A 208 -9.05 12.44 13.97
N VAL A 209 -9.02 13.75 14.11
CA VAL A 209 -8.81 14.68 12.99
C VAL A 209 -7.40 14.55 12.43
N GLU A 210 -6.39 14.42 13.30
CA GLU A 210 -4.98 14.19 12.91
C GLU A 210 -4.84 12.85 12.20
N THR A 211 -5.40 11.77 12.76
CA THR A 211 -5.40 10.43 12.12
C THR A 211 -6.04 10.46 10.73
N VAL A 212 -7.19 11.13 10.61
CA VAL A 212 -7.93 11.27 9.35
C VAL A 212 -7.16 12.15 8.35
N ALA A 213 -6.57 13.26 8.81
CA ALA A 213 -5.79 14.16 7.95
C ALA A 213 -4.50 13.50 7.44
N GLU A 214 -3.78 12.79 8.32
CA GLU A 214 -2.59 12.01 7.95
C GLU A 214 -2.94 10.95 6.92
N ALA A 215 -3.99 10.16 7.16
CA ALA A 215 -4.43 9.15 6.20
C ALA A 215 -4.84 9.77 4.85
N TRP A 216 -5.64 10.84 4.86
CA TRP A 216 -6.04 11.53 3.63
C TRP A 216 -4.84 12.04 2.81
N SER A 217 -3.80 12.54 3.49
CA SER A 217 -2.59 13.09 2.86
C SER A 217 -1.75 12.04 2.12
N ARG A 218 -1.97 10.74 2.38
CA ARG A 218 -1.26 9.64 1.70
C ARG A 218 -1.84 9.32 0.32
N HIS A 219 -2.95 9.96 -0.07
CA HIS A 219 -3.51 9.92 -1.43
C HIS A 219 -3.64 8.50 -2.01
N ASN A 220 -4.28 7.59 -1.27
CA ASN A 220 -4.67 6.26 -1.74
C ASN A 220 -6.08 5.90 -1.26
N THR A 221 -6.72 4.95 -1.94
CA THR A 221 -8.13 4.58 -1.71
C THR A 221 -8.37 3.86 -0.40
N ASP A 222 -7.42 3.05 0.04
CA ASP A 222 -7.53 2.36 1.32
C ASP A 222 -7.55 3.34 2.47
N ASP A 223 -6.75 4.41 2.38
CA ASP A 223 -6.76 5.48 3.36
C ASP A 223 -8.00 6.36 3.30
N ILE A 224 -8.51 6.67 2.11
CA ILE A 224 -9.81 7.37 1.96
C ILE A 224 -10.93 6.58 2.66
N ARG A 225 -10.99 5.26 2.41
CA ARG A 225 -11.94 4.38 3.08
C ARG A 225 -11.69 4.35 4.59
N PHE A 226 -10.43 4.25 5.00
CA PHE A 226 -10.04 4.23 6.41
C PHE A 226 -10.48 5.51 7.14
N CYS A 227 -10.33 6.69 6.54
CA CYS A 227 -10.81 7.95 7.10
C CYS A 227 -12.30 7.87 7.49
N LEU A 228 -13.14 7.33 6.60
CA LEU A 228 -14.56 7.16 6.87
C LEU A 228 -14.81 6.15 7.99
N LEU A 229 -14.12 5.01 7.98
CA LEU A 229 -14.25 4.01 9.04
C LEU A 229 -13.85 4.55 10.43
N VAL A 230 -12.82 5.39 10.50
CA VAL A 230 -12.41 6.05 11.76
C VAL A 230 -13.50 6.96 12.28
N VAL A 231 -14.12 7.75 11.41
CA VAL A 231 -15.21 8.67 11.77
C VAL A 231 -16.44 7.89 12.24
N ILE A 232 -16.82 6.84 11.52
CA ILE A 232 -17.91 5.94 11.92
C ILE A 232 -17.62 5.34 13.30
N ASN A 233 -16.41 4.83 13.51
CA ASN A 233 -16.00 4.23 14.78
C ASN A 233 -16.03 5.21 15.95
N ALA A 234 -15.64 6.46 15.71
CA ALA A 234 -15.54 7.48 16.75
C ALA A 234 -16.89 8.10 17.12
N TYR A 235 -17.81 8.29 16.16
CA TYR A 235 -19.00 9.13 16.38
C TYR A 235 -20.34 8.44 16.09
N ILE A 236 -20.35 7.25 15.49
CA ILE A 236 -21.60 6.57 15.09
C ILE A 236 -21.73 5.23 15.79
N ARG A 237 -20.82 4.29 15.50
CA ARG A 237 -20.79 2.97 16.13
C ARG A 237 -19.44 2.28 15.97
N PRO A 238 -19.06 1.37 16.91
CA PRO A 238 -17.82 0.63 16.80
C PRO A 238 -17.67 -0.11 15.47
N VAL A 239 -16.49 -0.01 14.85
CA VAL A 239 -16.15 -0.73 13.61
C VAL A 239 -15.22 -1.90 13.95
N PRO A 240 -15.63 -3.17 13.75
CA PRO A 240 -14.86 -4.33 14.21
C PRO A 240 -13.41 -4.40 13.69
N ILE A 241 -13.18 -4.01 12.43
CA ILE A 241 -11.83 -4.03 11.83
C ILE A 241 -10.88 -3.01 12.48
N LEU A 242 -11.42 -1.99 13.16
CA LEU A 242 -10.65 -0.97 13.86
C LEU A 242 -10.43 -1.28 15.35
N LYS A 243 -10.86 -2.44 15.84
CA LYS A 243 -10.70 -2.84 17.25
C LYS A 243 -9.23 -2.79 17.73
N ASN A 244 -8.29 -3.05 16.81
CA ASN A 244 -6.86 -3.06 17.10
C ASN A 244 -6.22 -1.66 17.20
N LEU A 245 -6.95 -0.59 16.88
CA LEU A 245 -6.49 0.79 17.08
C LEU A 245 -6.49 1.22 18.56
N ARG A 246 -7.17 0.48 19.43
CA ARG A 246 -7.26 0.83 20.86
C ARG A 246 -5.94 0.48 21.54
N SER A 247 -5.27 1.45 22.15
CA SER A 247 -4.05 1.16 22.91
C SER A 247 -4.38 0.28 24.11
N LYS A 248 -3.58 -0.76 24.31
CA LYS A 248 -3.68 -1.63 25.48
C LYS A 248 -2.52 -1.29 26.40
N GLY A 249 -2.81 -0.55 27.48
CA GLY A 249 -1.84 0.08 28.38
C GLY A 249 -1.01 -0.89 29.25
N PHE A 250 -1.10 -0.76 30.58
CA PHE A 250 -0.18 -1.37 31.57
C PHE A 250 -0.15 -2.92 31.56
N SER A 251 -1.25 -3.57 31.15
CA SER A 251 -1.36 -5.03 31.02
C SER A 251 -0.40 -5.60 29.96
N THR A 252 -0.25 -4.90 28.83
CA THR A 252 0.68 -5.24 27.76
C THR A 252 2.12 -5.28 28.27
N LEU A 253 2.56 -4.24 28.97
CA LEU A 253 3.93 -4.13 29.45
C LEU A 253 4.24 -5.23 30.48
N THR A 254 3.29 -5.55 31.35
CA THR A 254 3.41 -6.65 32.31
C THR A 254 3.57 -8.00 31.61
N CYS A 255 2.78 -8.28 30.56
CA CYS A 255 2.91 -9.49 29.76
C CYS A 255 4.29 -9.60 29.10
N MET A 256 4.73 -8.51 28.46
CA MET A 256 6.02 -8.45 27.75
C MET A 256 7.19 -8.72 28.71
N VAL A 257 7.27 -8.01 29.84
CA VAL A 257 8.36 -8.17 30.81
C VAL A 257 8.36 -9.58 31.42
N LYS A 258 7.20 -10.13 31.75
CA LYS A 258 7.08 -11.45 32.38
C LYS A 258 7.48 -12.60 31.45
N ASN A 259 7.06 -12.57 30.18
CA ASN A 259 7.21 -13.70 29.26
C ASN A 259 8.36 -13.53 28.27
N CYS A 260 8.74 -12.29 27.94
CA CYS A 260 9.69 -11.96 26.86
C CYS A 260 10.87 -11.11 27.33
N GLY A 261 11.14 -11.08 28.64
CA GLY A 261 12.17 -10.21 29.24
C GLY A 261 13.56 -10.35 28.60
N SER A 262 13.99 -11.58 28.28
CA SER A 262 15.28 -11.79 27.62
C SER A 262 15.30 -11.27 26.18
N GLN A 263 14.23 -11.50 25.40
CA GLN A 263 14.14 -10.98 24.03
C GLN A 263 14.05 -9.46 24.00
N ILE A 264 13.39 -8.85 25.00
CA ILE A 264 13.36 -7.39 25.17
C ILE A 264 14.77 -6.86 25.41
N LEU A 265 15.50 -7.43 26.37
CA LEU A 265 16.87 -7.00 26.67
C LEU A 265 17.78 -7.17 25.45
N ASP A 266 17.73 -8.32 24.79
CA ASP A 266 18.48 -8.59 23.57
C ASP A 266 18.19 -7.57 22.46
N CYS A 267 16.91 -7.23 22.25
CA CYS A 267 16.50 -6.21 21.30
C CYS A 267 17.01 -4.82 21.70
N LEU A 268 16.97 -4.46 22.99
CA LEU A 268 17.47 -3.17 23.46
C LEU A 268 19.00 -3.05 23.33
N PHE A 269 19.74 -4.15 23.37
CA PHE A 269 21.18 -4.13 23.10
C PHE A 269 21.53 -4.17 21.61
N ASP A 270 20.62 -4.64 20.75
CA ASP A 270 20.79 -4.61 19.29
C ASP A 270 20.47 -3.20 18.72
N PRO A 271 21.42 -2.52 18.04
CA PRO A 271 21.17 -1.20 17.48
C PRO A 271 20.03 -1.17 16.46
N ASN A 272 19.93 -2.19 15.60
CA ASN A 272 18.89 -2.26 14.58
C ASN A 272 17.52 -2.48 15.20
N CYS A 273 17.39 -3.41 16.15
CA CYS A 273 16.12 -3.65 16.84
C CYS A 273 15.64 -2.39 17.58
N ARG A 274 16.52 -1.67 18.29
CA ARG A 274 16.15 -0.37 18.89
C ARG A 274 15.65 0.65 17.87
N LYS A 275 16.34 0.79 16.73
CA LYS A 275 15.93 1.70 15.65
C LYS A 275 14.58 1.29 15.06
N ALA A 276 14.34 -0.01 14.90
CA ALA A 276 13.05 -0.55 14.47
C ALA A 276 11.94 -0.16 15.44
N LEU A 277 12.11 -0.40 16.74
CA LEU A 277 11.11 -0.04 17.76
C LEU A 277 10.86 1.48 17.81
N GLN A 278 11.91 2.29 17.73
CA GLN A 278 11.77 3.75 17.69
C GLN A 278 11.05 4.25 16.44
N CYS A 279 11.27 3.59 15.29
CA CYS A 279 10.60 3.88 14.03
C CYS A 279 9.11 3.49 14.10
N LEU A 280 8.81 2.27 14.54
CA LEU A 280 7.45 1.76 14.69
C LEU A 280 6.60 2.62 15.64
N ASN A 281 7.18 3.09 16.75
CA ASN A 281 6.50 3.98 17.69
C ASN A 281 6.12 5.36 17.11
N ARG A 282 6.62 5.71 15.92
CA ARG A 282 6.26 6.95 15.21
C ARG A 282 5.28 6.69 14.06
N CYS A 283 5.04 5.44 13.70
CA CYS A 283 4.05 5.10 12.71
C CYS A 283 2.65 5.17 13.34
N SER A 284 1.67 5.65 12.58
CA SER A 284 0.27 5.42 12.93
C SER A 284 0.02 3.89 12.98
N PRO A 285 -0.76 3.36 13.94
CA PRO A 285 -0.95 1.91 14.09
C PRO A 285 -1.57 1.22 12.86
N VAL A 286 -2.23 1.99 11.99
CA VAL A 286 -2.82 1.52 10.73
C VAL A 286 -1.97 1.80 9.49
N ASP A 287 -0.85 2.50 9.64
CA ASP A 287 0.07 2.77 8.54
C ASP A 287 0.91 1.53 8.23
N GLN A 288 0.35 0.63 7.42
CA GLN A 288 1.05 -0.61 7.04
C GLN A 288 2.34 -0.32 6.28
N VAL A 289 2.38 0.75 5.48
CA VAL A 289 3.56 1.16 4.70
C VAL A 289 4.69 1.58 5.64
N CYS A 290 4.40 2.47 6.59
CA CYS A 290 5.37 2.92 7.60
C CYS A 290 5.88 1.74 8.43
N ASN A 291 4.95 0.93 8.96
CA ASN A 291 5.31 -0.21 9.80
C ASN A 291 6.22 -1.21 9.07
N TYR A 292 5.82 -1.63 7.88
CA TYR A 292 6.61 -2.60 7.11
C TYR A 292 7.95 -2.01 6.67
N ARG A 293 8.00 -0.74 6.27
CA ARG A 293 9.24 -0.07 5.90
C ARG A 293 10.21 0.08 7.07
N CYS A 294 9.72 0.34 8.28
CA CYS A 294 10.54 0.33 9.50
C CYS A 294 11.16 -1.06 9.72
N ILE A 295 10.34 -2.12 9.69
CA ILE A 295 10.80 -3.50 9.91
C ILE A 295 11.83 -3.89 8.84
N ALA A 296 11.51 -3.70 7.56
CA ALA A 296 12.36 -4.10 6.47
C ALA A 296 13.67 -3.27 6.37
N SER A 297 13.69 -2.05 6.91
CA SER A 297 14.91 -1.23 6.99
C SER A 297 15.87 -1.69 8.08
N TYR A 298 15.34 -2.23 9.18
CA TYR A 298 16.11 -2.54 10.40
C TYR A 298 16.02 -4.02 10.81
N GLU A 299 15.66 -4.91 9.89
CA GLU A 299 15.53 -6.34 10.12
C GLU A 299 16.79 -6.92 10.75
N SER A 300 16.62 -7.62 11.88
CA SER A 300 17.68 -8.32 12.59
C SER A 300 17.12 -9.57 13.28
N PRO A 301 17.95 -10.60 13.55
CA PRO A 301 17.50 -11.79 14.28
C PRO A 301 16.94 -11.47 15.68
N LYS A 302 17.40 -10.37 16.30
CA LYS A 302 16.92 -9.93 17.61
C LYS A 302 15.53 -9.30 17.52
N LEU A 303 15.27 -8.52 16.46
CA LEU A 303 13.92 -8.02 16.16
C LEU A 303 12.95 -9.17 15.88
N GLU A 304 13.35 -10.13 15.07
CA GLU A 304 12.54 -11.32 14.78
C GLU A 304 12.18 -12.10 16.06
N ALA A 305 13.17 -12.38 16.91
CA ALA A 305 12.95 -13.09 18.17
C ALA A 305 12.06 -12.31 19.15
N PHE A 306 12.22 -10.99 19.21
CA PHE A 306 11.37 -10.10 20.00
C PHE A 306 9.92 -10.15 19.51
N SER A 307 9.68 -9.91 18.22
CA SER A 307 8.34 -9.93 17.61
C SER A 307 7.69 -11.31 17.76
N LEU A 308 8.44 -12.38 17.55
CA LEU A 308 7.96 -13.75 17.74
C LEU A 308 7.50 -14.01 19.19
N CYS A 309 8.24 -13.53 20.17
CA CYS A 309 7.83 -13.70 21.56
C CYS A 309 6.58 -12.90 21.89
N VAL A 310 6.63 -11.59 21.62
CA VAL A 310 5.61 -10.62 22.05
C VAL A 310 4.29 -10.81 21.30
N LEU A 311 4.34 -11.00 19.98
CA LEU A 311 3.15 -11.09 19.13
C LEU A 311 2.70 -12.54 18.98
N GLN A 312 3.60 -13.41 18.52
CA GLN A 312 3.20 -14.74 18.05
C GLN A 312 3.03 -15.77 19.17
N LYS A 313 3.93 -15.80 20.16
CA LYS A 313 3.90 -16.80 21.24
C LYS A 313 2.97 -16.42 22.38
N HIS A 314 3.01 -15.16 22.80
CA HIS A 314 2.27 -14.69 23.98
C HIS A 314 1.14 -13.71 23.64
N ASN A 315 1.10 -13.18 22.41
CA ASN A 315 0.14 -12.17 21.97
C ASN A 315 -0.12 -11.11 23.05
N CYS A 316 0.95 -10.50 23.57
CA CYS A 316 0.88 -9.54 24.67
C CYS A 316 0.13 -8.26 24.31
N LEU A 317 -0.02 -7.96 23.02
CA LEU A 317 -0.86 -6.88 22.50
C LEU A 317 -2.32 -7.31 22.29
N GLU A 318 -2.61 -8.61 22.47
CA GLU A 318 -3.93 -9.22 22.30
C GLU A 318 -4.61 -8.76 20.99
N LEU A 319 -3.83 -8.76 19.91
CA LEU A 319 -4.29 -8.37 18.59
C LEU A 319 -4.89 -9.58 17.90
N ASP A 320 -5.89 -9.32 17.06
CA ASP A 320 -6.52 -10.33 16.24
C ASP A 320 -7.00 -9.71 14.93
N ALA A 321 -6.68 -10.34 13.81
CA ALA A 321 -7.20 -9.98 12.50
C ALA A 321 -7.54 -11.24 11.71
N LYS A 322 -8.63 -11.15 10.96
CA LYS A 322 -9.09 -12.23 10.07
C LYS A 322 -8.73 -11.88 8.63
N ILE A 323 -8.51 -12.91 7.82
CA ILE A 323 -8.41 -12.73 6.38
C ILE A 323 -9.75 -12.18 5.88
N PRO A 324 -9.76 -11.07 5.11
CA PRO A 324 -11.00 -10.50 4.60
C PRO A 324 -11.77 -11.50 3.73
N GLU A 325 -13.10 -11.54 3.88
CA GLU A 325 -13.94 -12.38 3.03
C GLU A 325 -14.18 -11.74 1.66
N LYS A 326 -14.28 -10.41 1.63
CA LYS A 326 -14.53 -9.60 0.44
C LYS A 326 -13.27 -8.81 -0.01
N PRO A 327 -13.13 -8.51 -1.31
CA PRO A 327 -14.00 -8.97 -2.40
C PRO A 327 -13.83 -10.48 -2.64
N SER A 328 -14.89 -11.12 -3.13
CA SER A 328 -14.80 -12.48 -3.65
C SER A 328 -14.29 -12.40 -5.09
N VAL A 329 -13.18 -13.06 -5.37
CA VAL A 329 -12.53 -13.04 -6.68
C VAL A 329 -12.44 -14.46 -7.18
N ASP A 330 -13.15 -14.74 -8.26
CA ASP A 330 -13.16 -16.07 -8.89
C ASP A 330 -11.86 -16.29 -9.68
N PRO A 331 -11.29 -17.51 -9.64
CA PRO A 331 -10.14 -17.84 -10.47
C PRO A 331 -10.52 -17.87 -11.96
N MET A 332 -9.53 -17.65 -12.83
CA MET A 332 -9.72 -17.90 -14.26
C MET A 332 -10.10 -19.37 -14.51
N ALA A 333 -11.14 -19.59 -15.33
CA ALA A 333 -11.74 -20.92 -15.52
C ALA A 333 -10.99 -21.82 -16.52
N ALA A 334 -10.26 -21.22 -17.46
CA ALA A 334 -9.59 -21.95 -18.53
C ALA A 334 -8.32 -21.20 -18.99
N PHE A 335 -7.34 -21.94 -19.49
CA PHE A 335 -6.12 -21.40 -20.10
C PHE A 335 -5.90 -22.05 -21.46
N ARG A 336 -5.70 -21.25 -22.53
CA ARG A 336 -5.55 -21.75 -23.91
C ARG A 336 -6.65 -22.76 -24.34
N GLY A 337 -7.89 -22.49 -23.93
CA GLY A 337 -9.06 -23.33 -24.23
C GLY A 337 -9.17 -24.63 -23.43
N GLN A 338 -8.25 -24.91 -22.50
CA GLN A 338 -8.31 -26.07 -21.60
C GLN A 338 -8.86 -25.65 -20.24
N GLU A 339 -9.67 -26.50 -19.62
CA GLU A 339 -10.19 -26.28 -18.27
C GLU A 339 -9.04 -26.15 -17.26
N MET A 340 -9.20 -25.24 -16.29
CA MET A 340 -8.19 -25.00 -15.27
C MET A 340 -8.01 -26.22 -14.37
N THR A 341 -6.81 -26.77 -14.33
CA THR A 341 -6.38 -27.83 -13.39
C THR A 341 -5.38 -27.27 -12.39
N HIS A 342 -5.13 -27.99 -11.28
CA HIS A 342 -4.13 -27.55 -10.32
C HIS A 342 -2.71 -27.54 -10.91
N GLU A 343 -2.41 -28.48 -11.81
CA GLU A 343 -1.14 -28.58 -12.50
C GLU A 343 -0.94 -27.37 -13.43
N ILE A 344 -1.95 -27.00 -14.22
CA ILE A 344 -1.93 -25.79 -15.06
C ILE A 344 -1.78 -24.55 -14.18
N ALA A 345 -2.57 -24.42 -13.11
CA ALA A 345 -2.51 -23.25 -12.23
C ALA A 345 -1.12 -23.06 -11.58
N GLU A 346 -0.51 -24.13 -11.10
CA GLU A 346 0.86 -24.08 -10.59
C GLU A 346 1.86 -23.69 -11.68
N ASP A 347 1.72 -24.21 -12.90
CA ASP A 347 2.60 -23.86 -14.02
C ASP A 347 2.46 -22.40 -14.46
N LEU A 348 1.26 -21.82 -14.37
CA LEU A 348 1.05 -20.38 -14.59
C LEU A 348 1.80 -19.54 -13.55
N PHE A 349 1.85 -19.99 -12.30
CA PHE A 349 2.71 -19.36 -11.29
C PHE A 349 4.20 -19.58 -11.58
N VAL A 350 4.63 -20.78 -11.95
CA VAL A 350 6.03 -21.05 -12.34
C VAL A 350 6.45 -20.13 -13.48
N GLY A 351 5.54 -19.82 -14.41
CA GLY A 351 5.70 -18.76 -15.40
C GLY A 351 6.94 -18.99 -16.28
N TRP A 352 7.87 -18.05 -16.24
CA TRP A 352 9.10 -18.08 -17.05
C TRP A 352 10.29 -18.78 -16.41
N LEU A 353 10.18 -19.24 -15.16
CA LEU A 353 11.29 -19.86 -14.45
C LEU A 353 11.78 -21.10 -15.21
N GLY A 354 13.09 -21.20 -15.41
CA GLY A 354 13.73 -22.26 -16.22
C GLY A 354 14.15 -21.77 -17.60
N LYS A 355 13.41 -20.82 -18.18
CA LYS A 355 13.86 -20.06 -19.36
C LYS A 355 14.50 -18.73 -18.93
N LEU A 356 13.97 -18.13 -17.88
CA LEU A 356 14.56 -17.04 -17.11
C LEU A 356 14.95 -17.54 -15.72
N GLU A 357 15.69 -16.71 -14.97
CA GLU A 357 16.07 -16.99 -13.58
C GLU A 357 14.93 -16.70 -12.57
N TRP A 358 13.78 -16.24 -13.05
CA TRP A 358 12.60 -15.92 -12.26
C TRP A 358 11.30 -16.35 -12.96
N SER A 359 10.23 -16.50 -12.18
CA SER A 359 8.90 -16.79 -12.71
C SER A 359 8.28 -15.56 -13.35
N TRP A 360 8.27 -14.47 -12.59
CA TRP A 360 7.60 -13.22 -12.92
C TRP A 360 8.32 -12.03 -12.28
N ARG A 361 8.24 -10.86 -12.90
CA ARG A 361 8.57 -9.57 -12.28
C ARG A 361 7.28 -8.82 -12.00
N VAL A 362 7.18 -8.21 -10.83
CA VAL A 362 6.02 -7.36 -10.52
C VAL A 362 6.16 -6.04 -11.28
N VAL A 363 5.12 -5.71 -12.02
CA VAL A 363 4.97 -4.46 -12.77
C VAL A 363 4.42 -3.39 -11.86
N ALA A 364 3.33 -3.72 -11.18
CA ALA A 364 2.61 -2.84 -10.27
C ALA A 364 1.74 -3.69 -9.34
N GLY A 365 1.38 -3.15 -8.18
CA GLY A 365 0.37 -3.75 -7.33
C GLY A 365 -0.45 -2.74 -6.56
N GLN A 366 -1.56 -3.19 -5.98
CA GLN A 366 -2.54 -2.29 -5.37
C GLN A 366 -2.15 -1.87 -3.95
N ASN A 367 -1.48 -2.73 -3.19
CA ASN A 367 -1.13 -2.42 -1.80
C ASN A 367 0.31 -1.91 -1.71
N PRO A 368 0.54 -0.61 -1.47
CA PRO A 368 1.88 -0.04 -1.46
C PRO A 368 2.77 -0.59 -0.33
N ALA A 369 2.19 -1.17 0.72
CA ALA A 369 2.96 -1.72 1.83
C ALA A 369 3.68 -3.02 1.45
N TYR A 370 3.14 -3.77 0.49
CA TYR A 370 3.62 -5.11 0.13
C TYR A 370 4.06 -5.21 -1.35
N ASP A 371 3.51 -4.36 -2.22
CA ASP A 371 3.65 -4.48 -3.67
C ASP A 371 4.54 -3.39 -4.29
N GLN A 372 4.90 -2.33 -3.56
CA GLN A 372 5.67 -1.20 -4.10
C GLN A 372 7.14 -1.23 -3.65
N PHE A 373 7.83 -2.33 -3.95
CA PHE A 373 9.27 -2.46 -3.71
C PHE A 373 10.05 -2.47 -5.02
N PRO A 374 11.16 -1.70 -5.14
CA PRO A 374 11.99 -1.76 -6.33
C PRO A 374 12.48 -3.18 -6.61
N CYS A 375 12.62 -3.50 -7.90
CA CYS A 375 13.21 -4.75 -8.37
C CYS A 375 12.57 -6.01 -7.76
N GLN A 376 11.25 -6.13 -7.87
CA GLN A 376 10.50 -7.22 -7.26
C GLN A 376 10.37 -8.41 -8.22
N TYR A 377 11.08 -9.49 -7.90
CA TYR A 377 11.04 -10.79 -8.57
C TYR A 377 10.17 -11.76 -7.78
N GLN A 378 9.51 -12.66 -8.49
CA GLN A 378 8.75 -13.76 -7.93
C GLN A 378 9.34 -15.09 -8.42
N LEU A 379 9.56 -16.00 -7.47
CA LEU A 379 9.99 -17.37 -7.76
C LEU A 379 8.91 -18.33 -7.30
N PHE A 380 8.36 -19.11 -8.22
CA PHE A 380 7.43 -20.19 -7.93
C PHE A 380 8.00 -21.51 -8.43
N TYR A 381 8.07 -22.51 -7.56
CA TYR A 381 8.68 -23.79 -7.91
C TYR A 381 8.19 -24.94 -7.05
N ARG A 382 8.26 -26.16 -7.59
CA ARG A 382 7.95 -27.39 -6.85
C ARG A 382 9.21 -27.87 -6.14
N GLY A 383 9.10 -28.13 -4.83
CA GLY A 383 10.21 -28.66 -4.05
C GLY A 383 10.38 -30.17 -4.23
N LYS A 384 11.45 -30.73 -3.64
CA LYS A 384 11.77 -32.17 -3.72
C LYS A 384 10.68 -33.08 -3.16
N ALA A 385 9.98 -32.63 -2.12
CA ALA A 385 8.92 -33.43 -1.50
C ALA A 385 7.67 -33.42 -2.38
N LYS A 386 7.03 -34.58 -2.51
CA LYS A 386 5.79 -34.72 -3.28
C LYS A 386 4.72 -33.74 -2.76
N GLY A 387 4.14 -32.95 -3.66
CA GLY A 387 3.14 -31.95 -3.34
C GLY A 387 3.69 -30.70 -2.61
N SER A 388 5.00 -30.50 -2.58
CA SER A 388 5.59 -29.25 -2.07
C SER A 388 5.66 -28.21 -3.18
N PHE A 389 5.07 -27.04 -2.92
CA PHE A 389 5.12 -25.87 -3.79
C PHE A 389 5.53 -24.65 -2.96
N TRP A 390 6.41 -23.84 -3.51
CA TRP A 390 7.06 -22.73 -2.80
C TRP A 390 6.92 -21.45 -3.61
N TYR A 391 6.75 -20.35 -2.89
CA TYR A 391 6.81 -19.01 -3.41
C TYR A 391 7.89 -18.22 -2.67
N GLU A 392 8.79 -17.58 -3.42
CA GLU A 392 9.82 -16.71 -2.85
C GLU A 392 9.84 -15.37 -3.57
N PRO A 393 9.27 -14.30 -2.97
CA PRO A 393 9.49 -12.96 -3.46
C PRO A 393 10.90 -12.49 -3.09
N VAL A 394 11.57 -11.85 -4.04
CA VAL A 394 12.88 -11.23 -3.89
C VAL A 394 12.76 -9.77 -4.33
N PHE A 395 13.06 -8.82 -3.45
CA PHE A 395 12.83 -7.40 -3.72
C PHE A 395 13.86 -6.52 -3.02
N GLN A 396 14.03 -5.29 -3.50
CA GLN A 396 14.87 -4.31 -2.83
C GLN A 396 14.06 -3.44 -1.88
N VAL A 397 14.70 -3.03 -0.80
CA VAL A 397 14.15 -2.06 0.15
C VAL A 397 15.13 -0.90 0.25
N LYS A 398 14.61 0.32 0.07
CA LYS A 398 15.35 1.54 0.36
C LYS A 398 15.31 1.81 1.86
N THR A 399 16.43 1.58 2.54
CA THR A 399 16.54 1.77 3.99
C THR A 399 16.25 3.22 4.38
N LEU A 400 15.61 3.41 5.53
CA LEU A 400 15.31 4.75 6.06
C LEU A 400 16.58 5.54 6.40
N GLU A 401 17.61 4.87 6.89
CA GLU A 401 18.90 5.47 7.20
C GLU A 401 19.87 5.28 6.03
N GLY A 402 20.46 6.36 5.53
CA GLY A 402 21.43 6.36 4.44
C GLY A 402 20.85 6.07 3.04
N GLY A 403 19.59 5.64 2.93
CA GLY A 403 18.93 5.41 1.65
C GLY A 403 19.52 4.26 0.83
N ALA A 404 20.24 3.34 1.48
CA ALA A 404 20.87 2.19 0.83
C ALA A 404 19.79 1.22 0.31
N MET A 405 20.08 0.58 -0.82
CA MET A 405 19.25 -0.51 -1.35
C MET A 405 19.73 -1.83 -0.77
N VAL A 406 18.84 -2.55 -0.09
CA VAL A 406 19.11 -3.89 0.46
C VAL A 406 18.15 -4.91 -0.12
N TRP A 407 18.66 -6.09 -0.46
CA TRP A 407 17.82 -7.19 -0.93
C TRP A 407 17.12 -7.90 0.23
N ARG A 408 15.84 -8.18 0.04
CA ARG A 408 15.00 -8.98 0.92
C ARG A 408 14.45 -10.17 0.15
N ARG A 409 14.35 -11.30 0.85
CA ARG A 409 13.82 -12.55 0.31
C ARG A 409 12.97 -13.20 1.38
N ARG A 410 11.79 -13.67 1.01
CA ARG A 410 10.87 -14.39 1.89
C ARG A 410 10.58 -15.76 1.31
N LYS A 411 10.21 -16.71 2.16
CA LYS A 411 9.91 -18.08 1.71
C LYS A 411 8.55 -18.53 2.22
N TYR A 412 7.60 -18.58 1.31
CA TYR A 412 6.22 -18.98 1.57
C TYR A 412 6.04 -20.44 1.21
N ARG A 413 5.35 -21.15 2.10
CA ARG A 413 4.80 -22.47 1.76
C ARG A 413 3.47 -22.25 1.05
N VAL A 414 3.33 -22.85 -0.12
CA VAL A 414 2.09 -22.78 -0.91
C VAL A 414 1.36 -24.12 -0.86
N LYS A 415 0.05 -24.07 -0.70
CA LYS A 415 -0.85 -25.22 -0.77
C LYS A 415 -1.99 -24.91 -1.74
N ARG A 416 -2.35 -25.87 -2.59
CA ARG A 416 -3.57 -25.83 -3.38
C ARG A 416 -4.77 -25.66 -2.44
N ASP A 417 -5.74 -24.83 -2.84
CA ASP A 417 -7.07 -24.86 -2.23
C ASP A 417 -8.01 -25.78 -3.03
N LYS A 418 -9.31 -25.78 -2.77
CA LYS A 418 -10.26 -26.72 -3.39
C LYS A 418 -10.47 -26.45 -4.88
N LEU A 419 -10.47 -25.19 -5.28
CA LEU A 419 -10.68 -24.78 -6.67
C LEU A 419 -9.33 -24.61 -7.37
N PRO A 420 -9.11 -25.19 -8.56
CA PRO A 420 -7.97 -24.85 -9.41
C PRO A 420 -7.85 -23.33 -9.61
N GLY A 421 -6.62 -22.81 -9.60
CA GLY A 421 -6.35 -21.37 -9.64
C GLY A 421 -6.42 -20.66 -8.28
N THR A 422 -6.72 -21.37 -7.19
CA THR A 422 -6.74 -20.81 -5.82
C THR A 422 -5.80 -21.54 -4.86
N PHE A 423 -5.19 -20.79 -3.93
CA PHE A 423 -4.07 -21.26 -3.13
C PHE A 423 -4.01 -20.61 -1.74
N ASN A 424 -3.54 -21.37 -0.76
CA ASN A 424 -3.23 -20.90 0.59
C ASN A 424 -1.70 -20.76 0.76
N PHE A 425 -1.27 -19.57 1.12
CA PHE A 425 0.12 -19.18 1.33
C PHE A 425 0.35 -18.97 2.83
N SER A 426 1.50 -19.40 3.34
CA SER A 426 1.87 -19.20 4.75
C SER A 426 3.36 -18.92 4.88
N VAL A 427 3.70 -17.92 5.69
CA VAL A 427 5.07 -17.49 5.97
C VAL A 427 5.21 -17.12 7.45
N LEU A 428 6.38 -17.38 8.02
CA LEU A 428 6.83 -16.71 9.23
C LEU A 428 7.80 -15.62 8.78
N ASP A 429 7.38 -14.36 8.84
CA ASP A 429 8.21 -13.22 8.46
C ASP A 429 8.40 -12.29 9.65
N ASN A 430 9.65 -11.93 9.95
CA ASN A 430 10.01 -11.04 11.06
C ASN A 430 9.33 -11.40 12.41
N GLY A 431 9.15 -12.70 12.66
CA GLY A 431 8.56 -13.24 13.89
C GLY A 431 7.03 -13.28 13.89
N VAL A 432 6.37 -12.92 12.79
CA VAL A 432 4.90 -12.92 12.68
C VAL A 432 4.48 -13.89 11.58
N VAL A 433 3.54 -14.78 11.90
CA VAL A 433 2.94 -15.65 10.89
C VAL A 433 1.91 -14.85 10.09
N SER A 434 2.09 -14.81 8.78
CA SER A 434 1.04 -14.37 7.85
C SER A 434 0.47 -15.56 7.09
N ASN A 435 -0.85 -15.55 6.92
CA ASN A 435 -1.57 -16.47 6.06
C ASN A 435 -2.33 -15.69 5.02
N GLU A 436 -2.25 -16.15 3.78
CA GLU A 436 -2.84 -15.47 2.63
C GLU A 436 -3.57 -16.47 1.74
N PHE A 437 -4.58 -15.96 1.05
CA PHE A 437 -5.34 -16.67 0.04
C PHE A 437 -5.13 -15.96 -1.29
N TRP A 438 -4.59 -16.69 -2.27
CA TRP A 438 -4.23 -16.17 -3.59
C TRP A 438 -5.11 -16.79 -4.67
N THR A 439 -5.52 -15.96 -5.62
CA THR A 439 -6.34 -16.32 -6.78
C THR A 439 -5.62 -15.88 -8.06
N ILE A 440 -5.49 -16.79 -9.03
CA ILE A 440 -5.07 -16.45 -10.39
C ILE A 440 -6.28 -15.86 -11.12
N VAL A 441 -6.25 -14.55 -11.37
CA VAL A 441 -7.40 -13.81 -11.91
C VAL A 441 -7.46 -13.90 -13.43
N ASP A 442 -6.32 -13.68 -14.06
CA ASP A 442 -6.13 -13.83 -15.51
C ASP A 442 -4.63 -13.96 -15.82
N VAL A 443 -4.29 -14.69 -16.87
CA VAL A 443 -2.94 -14.80 -17.40
C VAL A 443 -3.03 -14.81 -18.93
N CYS A 444 -2.21 -13.99 -19.58
CA CYS A 444 -2.14 -13.95 -21.03
C CYS A 444 -1.70 -15.30 -21.60
N ASP A 445 -2.26 -15.73 -22.73
CA ASP A 445 -1.98 -17.06 -23.29
C ASP A 445 -0.49 -17.21 -23.63
N GLU A 446 0.16 -16.15 -24.07
CA GLU A 446 1.59 -16.09 -24.39
C GLU A 446 2.48 -15.85 -23.15
N LEU A 447 1.89 -15.81 -21.95
CA LEU A 447 2.57 -15.49 -20.69
C LEU A 447 3.27 -14.11 -20.69
N THR A 448 2.79 -13.16 -21.50
CA THR A 448 3.35 -11.79 -21.52
C THR A 448 2.96 -10.98 -20.29
N TRP A 449 1.88 -11.37 -19.60
CA TRP A 449 1.49 -10.80 -18.32
C TRP A 449 0.58 -11.77 -17.53
N GLY A 450 0.48 -11.55 -16.22
CA GLY A 450 -0.47 -12.22 -15.34
C GLY A 450 -0.98 -11.26 -14.25
N LEU A 451 -2.18 -11.51 -13.74
CA LEU A 451 -2.76 -10.77 -12.62
C LEU A 451 -3.14 -11.76 -11.51
N PHE A 452 -2.58 -11.56 -10.33
CA PHE A 452 -2.82 -12.39 -9.15
C PHE A 452 -3.42 -11.54 -8.05
N HIS A 453 -4.58 -11.94 -7.54
CA HIS A 453 -5.23 -11.28 -6.40
C HIS A 453 -4.89 -12.04 -5.12
N TYR A 454 -4.72 -11.30 -4.02
CA TYR A 454 -4.47 -11.89 -2.72
C TYR A 454 -5.28 -11.19 -1.62
N LYS A 455 -5.57 -11.95 -0.58
CA LYS A 455 -6.12 -11.47 0.68
C LYS A 455 -5.42 -12.18 1.83
N GLY A 456 -4.97 -11.44 2.83
CA GLY A 456 -4.12 -11.97 3.87
C GLY A 456 -4.37 -11.35 5.23
N ALA A 457 -3.81 -12.01 6.25
CA ALA A 457 -3.79 -11.47 7.59
C ALA A 457 -2.53 -11.92 8.35
N ALA A 458 -1.84 -10.94 8.90
CA ALA A 458 -0.90 -11.12 9.99
C ALA A 458 -1.70 -11.04 11.30
N ARG A 459 -2.41 -12.14 11.60
CA ARG A 459 -3.46 -12.22 12.64
C ARG A 459 -3.03 -11.62 13.99
N VAL A 460 -1.87 -12.03 14.50
CA VAL A 460 -1.34 -11.60 15.80
C VAL A 460 -0.67 -10.23 15.78
N ALA A 461 -0.49 -9.63 14.60
CA ALA A 461 -0.14 -8.23 14.43
C ALA A 461 -1.39 -7.36 14.24
N GLY A 462 -2.59 -7.95 14.26
CA GLY A 462 -3.85 -7.21 14.09
C GLY A 462 -4.03 -6.60 12.70
N GLN A 463 -3.32 -7.11 11.69
CA GLN A 463 -3.34 -6.58 10.34
C GLN A 463 -4.02 -7.54 9.37
N SER A 464 -4.92 -7.00 8.56
CA SER A 464 -5.54 -7.66 7.42
C SER A 464 -5.35 -6.79 6.18
N TYR A 465 -5.19 -7.43 5.04
CA TYR A 465 -4.92 -6.74 3.80
C TYR A 465 -5.47 -7.51 2.60
N THR A 466 -5.70 -6.76 1.52
CA THR A 466 -6.05 -7.27 0.19
C THR A 466 -5.18 -6.56 -0.82
N GLY A 467 -5.03 -7.14 -2.00
CA GLY A 467 -4.34 -6.49 -3.10
C GLY A 467 -4.36 -7.36 -4.35
N ALA A 468 -3.76 -6.84 -5.40
CA ALA A 468 -3.44 -7.62 -6.58
C ALA A 468 -2.10 -7.16 -7.12
N VAL A 469 -1.34 -8.10 -7.69
CA VAL A 469 -0.07 -7.84 -8.36
C VAL A 469 -0.23 -8.14 -9.85
N LEU A 470 0.06 -7.14 -10.66
CA LEU A 470 0.24 -7.26 -12.11
C LEU A 470 1.70 -7.64 -12.35
N VAL A 471 1.91 -8.70 -13.13
CA VAL A 471 3.23 -9.24 -13.40
C VAL A 471 3.50 -9.38 -14.88
N SER A 472 4.77 -9.33 -15.26
CA SER A 472 5.26 -9.59 -16.62
C SER A 472 6.66 -10.20 -16.56
N PRO A 473 7.16 -10.86 -17.61
CA PRO A 473 8.51 -11.45 -17.58
C PRO A 473 9.61 -10.39 -17.44
N ASP A 474 9.41 -9.21 -18.01
CA ASP A 474 10.41 -8.14 -18.06
C ASP A 474 10.17 -7.01 -17.06
N GLY A 475 9.06 -7.05 -16.31
CA GLY A 475 8.69 -6.03 -15.32
C GLY A 475 8.16 -4.74 -15.95
N ARG A 476 7.85 -4.75 -17.25
CA ARG A 476 7.21 -3.63 -17.96
C ARG A 476 5.69 -3.81 -17.99
N PHE A 477 5.00 -2.68 -18.07
CA PHE A 477 3.55 -2.67 -18.20
C PHE A 477 3.12 -3.36 -19.52
N PRO A 478 2.02 -4.16 -19.51
CA PRO A 478 1.50 -4.78 -20.71
C PRO A 478 1.23 -3.77 -21.83
N SER A 479 1.34 -4.21 -23.09
CA SER A 479 1.12 -3.32 -24.23
C SER A 479 -0.31 -2.74 -24.25
N GLU A 480 -0.49 -1.61 -24.94
CA GLU A 480 -1.81 -0.97 -25.09
C GLU A 480 -2.90 -1.91 -25.65
N LYS A 481 -2.53 -2.93 -26.43
CA LYS A 481 -3.47 -3.95 -26.93
C LYS A 481 -4.09 -4.78 -25.81
N GLU A 482 -3.33 -5.05 -24.75
CA GLU A 482 -3.74 -5.84 -23.59
C GLU A 482 -4.44 -4.99 -22.52
N ARG A 483 -4.35 -3.67 -22.59
CA ARG A 483 -4.83 -2.75 -21.54
C ARG A 483 -6.30 -2.97 -21.17
N LYS A 484 -7.17 -3.21 -22.15
CA LYS A 484 -8.59 -3.52 -21.91
C LYS A 484 -8.78 -4.83 -21.14
N ARG A 485 -7.99 -5.86 -21.45
CA ARG A 485 -8.06 -7.16 -20.76
C ARG A 485 -7.52 -7.04 -19.34
N VAL A 486 -6.43 -6.30 -19.13
CA VAL A 486 -5.88 -5.97 -17.81
C VAL A 486 -6.91 -5.21 -16.97
N ALA A 487 -7.53 -4.16 -17.52
CA ALA A 487 -8.57 -3.40 -16.83
C ALA A 487 -9.78 -4.27 -16.46
N SER A 488 -10.20 -5.18 -17.36
CA SER A 488 -11.28 -6.14 -17.06
C SER A 488 -10.90 -7.13 -15.96
N ALA A 489 -9.64 -7.57 -15.91
CA ALA A 489 -9.16 -8.45 -14.85
C ALA A 489 -9.09 -7.72 -13.50
N LEU A 490 -8.62 -6.47 -13.46
CA LEU A 490 -8.62 -5.63 -12.27
C LEU A 490 -10.04 -5.38 -11.73
N GLU A 491 -11.02 -5.15 -12.61
CA GLU A 491 -12.41 -4.95 -12.18
C GLU A 491 -12.98 -6.18 -11.46
N LYS A 492 -12.59 -7.40 -11.85
CA LYS A 492 -12.96 -8.64 -11.12
C LYS A 492 -12.42 -8.65 -9.68
N CYS A 493 -11.29 -7.99 -9.45
CA CYS A 493 -10.74 -7.79 -8.11
C CYS A 493 -11.39 -6.62 -7.36
N GLY A 494 -12.28 -5.86 -8.01
CA GLY A 494 -12.76 -4.59 -7.48
C GLY A 494 -11.64 -3.55 -7.36
N ILE A 495 -10.64 -3.59 -8.24
CA ILE A 495 -9.50 -2.67 -8.28
C ILE A 495 -9.55 -1.87 -9.58
N LYS A 496 -9.14 -0.60 -9.55
CA LYS A 496 -8.97 0.26 -10.72
C LYS A 496 -7.50 0.41 -11.07
N GLU A 497 -7.21 0.67 -12.35
CA GLU A 497 -5.84 0.86 -12.86
C GLU A 497 -5.12 2.01 -12.13
N TRP A 498 -5.84 3.07 -11.76
CA TRP A 498 -5.29 4.21 -11.04
C TRP A 498 -4.94 3.91 -9.57
N GLU A 499 -5.35 2.77 -9.02
CA GLU A 499 -4.96 2.29 -7.69
C GLU A 499 -3.63 1.51 -7.70
N LEU A 500 -3.08 1.22 -8.88
CA LEU A 500 -1.86 0.45 -8.99
C LEU A 500 -0.62 1.32 -8.74
N PHE A 501 0.22 0.90 -7.81
CA PHE A 501 1.53 1.47 -7.56
C PHE A 501 2.57 0.74 -8.42
N GLU A 502 3.21 1.48 -9.31
CA GLU A 502 4.24 0.91 -10.21
C GLU A 502 5.53 0.60 -9.45
N VAL A 503 6.14 -0.52 -9.83
CA VAL A 503 7.42 -0.98 -9.31
C VAL A 503 8.56 -0.44 -10.17
N ASP A 504 9.52 0.20 -9.53
CA ASP A 504 10.76 0.59 -10.22
C ASP A 504 11.62 -0.64 -10.50
N ASN A 505 11.72 -0.97 -11.79
CA ASN A 505 12.41 -2.14 -12.30
C ASN A 505 13.70 -1.80 -13.06
N CYS A 506 14.22 -0.56 -12.93
CA CYS A 506 15.30 -0.03 -13.77
C CYS A 506 16.73 -0.41 -13.33
N SER A 507 16.99 -0.63 -12.04
CA SER A 507 18.36 -0.73 -11.49
C SER A 507 18.57 -1.96 -10.61
N CYS A 508 18.32 -3.15 -11.17
CA CYS A 508 18.30 -4.41 -10.41
C CYS A 508 19.63 -5.17 -10.50
N HIS A 509 20.63 -4.70 -9.75
CA HIS A 509 21.96 -5.32 -9.73
C HIS A 509 22.01 -6.54 -8.80
N ASP A 510 22.56 -7.64 -9.32
CA ASP A 510 22.85 -8.89 -8.62
C ASP A 510 21.71 -9.38 -7.71
N PRO A 511 20.49 -9.60 -8.25
CA PRO A 511 19.39 -10.11 -7.46
C PRO A 511 19.73 -11.50 -6.91
N PRO A 512 19.48 -11.79 -5.60
CA PRO A 512 19.80 -13.07 -4.98
C PRO A 512 18.77 -14.13 -5.37
N LEU A 513 18.78 -14.49 -6.66
CA LEU A 513 17.89 -15.47 -7.28
C LEU A 513 18.40 -16.90 -7.06
N GLY A 514 17.71 -17.85 -7.68
CA GLY A 514 18.01 -19.27 -7.59
C GLY A 514 17.06 -20.03 -6.68
N ILE A 515 16.91 -21.31 -6.97
CA ILE A 515 16.02 -22.24 -6.28
C ILE A 515 16.83 -23.44 -5.76
N PRO A 516 16.33 -24.20 -4.77
CA PRO A 516 17.02 -25.39 -4.30
C PRO A 516 17.26 -26.41 -5.42
N ASP A 517 18.44 -27.03 -5.46
CA ASP A 517 18.78 -28.07 -6.44
C ASP A 517 17.73 -29.18 -6.44
N GLY A 518 17.38 -29.71 -7.62
CA GLY A 518 16.37 -30.76 -7.77
C GLY A 518 14.93 -30.28 -7.59
N SER A 519 14.68 -28.96 -7.59
CA SER A 519 13.34 -28.41 -7.76
C SER A 519 12.80 -28.73 -9.15
N ALA A 520 11.50 -28.99 -9.24
CA ALA A 520 10.81 -29.19 -10.51
C ALA A 520 10.07 -27.91 -10.92
N LEU A 521 10.06 -27.65 -12.22
CA LEU A 521 9.42 -26.49 -12.85
C LEU A 521 8.10 -26.95 -13.45
N HIS A 522 7.83 -26.70 -14.73
CA HIS A 522 6.57 -27.04 -15.40
C HIS A 522 6.28 -28.54 -15.47
N SER A 523 5.00 -28.90 -15.42
CA SER A 523 4.50 -30.29 -15.57
C SER A 523 3.44 -30.45 -16.65
N ALA A 524 2.74 -29.38 -17.02
CA ALA A 524 1.62 -29.36 -17.97
C ALA A 524 1.81 -28.33 -19.11
N ILE A 525 2.46 -27.19 -18.85
CA ILE A 525 2.69 -26.13 -19.84
C ILE A 525 4.11 -26.23 -20.41
N ASP A 526 4.23 -26.29 -21.74
CA ASP A 526 5.53 -26.11 -22.39
C ASP A 526 5.78 -24.64 -22.72
N VAL A 527 6.87 -24.09 -22.15
CA VAL A 527 7.31 -22.70 -22.34
C VAL A 527 8.48 -22.57 -23.31
N ARG A 528 9.01 -23.68 -23.85
CA ARG A 528 10.21 -23.66 -24.70
C ARG A 528 10.01 -22.83 -25.96
N ASP A 529 8.84 -22.92 -26.58
CA ASP A 529 8.52 -22.25 -27.85
C ASP A 529 8.05 -20.79 -27.70
N LEU A 530 7.76 -20.34 -26.47
CA LEU A 530 7.33 -18.96 -26.22
C LEU A 530 8.51 -17.99 -26.39
N LYS A 531 8.37 -16.97 -27.21
CA LYS A 531 9.39 -15.90 -27.33
C LYS A 531 9.03 -14.77 -26.39
N LEU A 532 10.01 -14.18 -25.69
CA LEU A 532 9.79 -12.86 -25.10
C LEU A 532 9.49 -11.90 -26.26
N ALA A 533 8.31 -11.29 -26.23
CA ALA A 533 7.99 -10.23 -27.16
C ALA A 533 9.01 -9.10 -26.95
N SER A 534 9.74 -8.74 -28.02
CA SER A 534 10.59 -7.56 -28.03
C SER A 534 9.66 -6.36 -28.17
N ASN A 535 9.35 -5.69 -27.07
CA ASN A 535 8.72 -4.37 -27.12
C ASN A 535 9.78 -3.30 -27.32
#